data_AF-A0A1E3KY66-F1
#
_entry.id   AF-A0A1E3KY66-F1
#
_cell.length_a   1.000
_cell.length_b   1.000
_cell.length_c   1.000
_cell.angle_alpha   90.00
_cell.angle_beta   90.00
_cell.angle_gamma   90.00
#
_symmetry.space_group_name_H-M   'P 1'
#
loop_
_entity.id
_entity.type
_entity.pdbx_description
1 polymer ?
#
loop_
_entity_poly.entity_id
_entity_poly.type
_entity_poly.pdbx_seq_one_letter_code
_entity_poly.pdbx_strand_id
1 'polypeptide(L)'
;MLYTELKTNQGIHGLTGQAQDGLCTLRWLWPRDAEAVYIEKVTQMSAVGEEEYSQSDQPDSAPASLRLYTKEEYKANNGSYTERVDHFGRMTYTVYLTYEEQGETVLVRQPDGQNTIELSAGKAKIYYSIKQQGTWFGKRKTVRIEVHAEVPIPKEVLCYVKKEGGYATNKDDGIIYPFAAPFQAGRNELPAIEVGKNEYVRLFFTDGRTYGQMYELILE
;
A
#
# COMPACT_ATOMS: atom_id res chain seq x y z
N MET A 1 7.89 -7.04 25.35
CA MET A 1 8.94 -7.57 24.45
C MET A 1 10.06 -6.55 24.42
N LEU A 2 11.28 -6.96 24.77
CA LEU A 2 12.45 -6.07 24.85
C LEU A 2 13.22 -6.09 23.52
N TYR A 3 13.79 -4.94 23.16
CA TYR A 3 14.66 -4.81 21.99
C TYR A 3 16.10 -4.51 22.43
N THR A 4 17.06 -5.17 21.81
CA THR A 4 18.50 -4.92 22.04
C THR A 4 19.24 -4.69 20.72
N GLU A 5 20.35 -3.95 20.74
CA GLU A 5 21.16 -3.73 19.52
C GLU A 5 22.12 -4.89 19.27
N LEU A 6 22.37 -5.19 17.99
CA LEU A 6 23.30 -6.24 17.55
C LEU A 6 24.73 -5.94 18.01
N LYS A 7 25.31 -6.82 18.86
CA LYS A 7 26.67 -6.69 19.41
C LYS A 7 27.75 -7.49 18.67
N THR A 8 27.37 -8.35 17.71
CA THR A 8 28.27 -9.32 17.03
C THR A 8 27.85 -9.57 15.57
N ASN A 9 28.68 -10.25 14.77
CA ASN A 9 28.40 -10.63 13.38
C ASN A 9 27.33 -11.75 13.24
N GLN A 10 26.33 -11.74 14.11
CA GLN A 10 25.27 -12.74 14.25
C GLN A 10 23.93 -12.15 13.80
N GLY A 11 23.91 -11.38 12.70
CA GLY A 11 22.69 -10.75 12.19
C GLY A 11 21.89 -11.65 11.25
N ILE A 12 20.72 -11.17 10.83
CA ILE A 12 20.08 -11.69 9.63
C ILE A 12 20.83 -11.14 8.42
N HIS A 13 21.21 -12.03 7.50
CA HIS A 13 21.95 -11.69 6.30
C HIS A 13 21.37 -12.37 5.07
N GLY A 14 21.62 -11.78 3.90
CA GLY A 14 21.18 -12.33 2.62
C GLY A 14 19.67 -12.40 2.48
N LEU A 15 18.94 -11.51 3.16
CA LEU A 15 17.49 -11.43 3.04
C LEU A 15 17.10 -11.04 1.61
N THR A 16 16.31 -11.90 1.00
CA THR A 16 15.73 -11.73 -0.32
C THR A 16 14.26 -12.08 -0.25
N GLY A 17 13.47 -11.53 -1.16
CA GLY A 17 12.03 -11.66 -1.12
C GLY A 17 11.42 -11.46 -2.49
N GLN A 18 10.30 -12.13 -2.72
CA GLN A 18 9.55 -12.04 -3.96
C GLN A 18 8.06 -12.18 -3.66
N ALA A 19 7.25 -11.33 -4.29
CA ALA A 19 5.80 -11.45 -4.31
C ALA A 19 5.36 -11.80 -5.75
N GLN A 20 4.75 -12.97 -5.93
CA GLN A 20 4.29 -13.47 -7.22
C GLN A 20 3.08 -14.38 -7.04
N ASP A 21 2.09 -14.28 -7.94
CA ASP A 21 0.92 -15.17 -8.01
C ASP A 21 0.16 -15.31 -6.68
N GLY A 22 0.05 -14.20 -5.93
CA GLY A 22 -0.62 -14.17 -4.62
C GLY A 22 0.16 -14.85 -3.49
N LEU A 23 1.45 -15.13 -3.70
CA LEU A 23 2.36 -15.66 -2.69
C LEU A 23 3.51 -14.67 -2.45
N CYS A 24 3.92 -14.57 -1.19
CA CYS A 24 5.15 -13.89 -0.79
C CYS A 24 6.12 -14.93 -0.25
N THR A 25 7.33 -14.97 -0.78
CA THR A 25 8.40 -15.87 -0.34
C THR A 25 9.61 -15.04 0.10
N LEU A 26 10.08 -15.28 1.33
CA LEU A 26 11.31 -14.71 1.89
C LEU A 26 12.37 -15.80 2.03
N ARG A 27 13.63 -15.45 1.79
CA ARG A 27 14.79 -16.32 1.98
C ARG A 27 15.93 -15.54 2.61
N TRP A 28 16.66 -16.16 3.52
CA TRP A 28 17.82 -15.56 4.17
C TRP A 28 18.85 -16.61 4.60
N LEU A 29 20.00 -16.20 5.08
CA LEU A 29 20.95 -17.12 5.69
C LEU A 29 20.56 -17.34 7.14
N TRP A 30 20.23 -18.58 7.51
CA TRP A 30 19.84 -18.90 8.89
C TRP A 30 21.01 -18.62 9.85
N PRO A 31 20.83 -17.80 10.90
CA PRO A 31 21.91 -17.52 11.85
C PRO A 31 22.34 -18.77 12.60
N ARG A 32 23.66 -18.96 12.77
CA ARG A 32 24.26 -20.22 13.25
C ARG A 32 23.64 -20.74 14.55
N ASP A 33 23.47 -19.84 15.52
CA ASP A 33 23.11 -20.17 16.90
C ASP A 33 21.64 -19.84 17.23
N ALA A 34 20.83 -19.51 16.21
CA ALA A 34 19.41 -19.25 16.39
C ALA A 34 18.59 -20.54 16.29
N GLU A 35 17.68 -20.73 17.24
CA GLU A 35 16.65 -21.79 17.20
C GLU A 35 15.35 -21.29 16.55
N ALA A 36 15.09 -19.99 16.61
CA ALA A 36 13.96 -19.35 15.95
C ALA A 36 14.28 -17.90 15.56
N VAL A 37 13.42 -17.34 14.73
CA VAL A 37 13.34 -15.90 14.42
C VAL A 37 11.90 -15.44 14.59
N TYR A 38 11.69 -14.14 14.74
CA TYR A 38 10.37 -13.53 14.57
C TYR A 38 10.30 -12.84 13.22
N ILE A 39 9.19 -12.99 12.53
CA ILE A 39 8.91 -12.31 11.28
C ILE A 39 7.77 -11.34 11.55
N GLU A 40 8.05 -10.06 11.38
CA GLU A 40 7.06 -8.99 11.39
C GLU A 40 6.66 -8.67 9.96
N LYS A 41 5.35 -8.52 9.74
CA LYS A 41 4.80 -8.00 8.49
C LYS A 41 4.07 -6.71 8.78
N VAL A 42 4.48 -5.64 8.12
CA VAL A 42 3.78 -4.37 8.10
C VAL A 42 3.22 -4.17 6.70
N THR A 43 1.91 -4.01 6.60
CA THR A 43 1.23 -3.70 5.34
C THR A 43 0.91 -2.22 5.35
N GLN A 44 1.31 -1.51 4.29
CA GLN A 44 0.80 -0.16 4.05
C GLN A 44 -0.51 -0.28 3.27
N MET A 45 -1.53 -0.87 3.91
CA MET A 45 -2.90 -0.61 3.52
C MET A 45 -3.21 0.75 4.15
N SER A 46 -3.16 1.80 3.35
CA SER A 46 -3.33 3.14 3.88
C SER A 46 -4.78 3.30 4.36
N ALA A 47 -5.03 3.03 5.64
CA ALA A 47 -6.11 3.67 6.39
C ALA A 47 -5.73 5.15 6.53
N VAL A 48 -5.83 5.91 5.44
CA VAL A 48 -5.67 7.36 5.49
C VAL A 48 -6.96 7.92 6.04
N GLY A 49 -6.88 8.44 7.26
CA GLY A 49 -8.00 8.87 8.09
C GLY A 49 -7.56 9.23 9.50
N GLU A 50 -6.36 8.82 9.92
CA GLU A 50 -5.70 9.36 11.11
C GLU A 50 -4.50 10.21 10.69
N GLU A 51 -4.51 11.42 11.23
CA GLU A 51 -3.66 12.55 10.91
C GLU A 51 -2.17 12.25 11.09
N GLU A 52 -1.33 12.92 10.31
CA GLU A 52 0.10 13.07 10.59
C GLU A 52 0.29 13.62 12.01
N TYR A 53 0.54 12.75 12.98
CA TYR A 53 1.19 13.14 14.22
C TYR A 53 2.62 12.59 14.23
N SER A 54 3.52 13.55 14.34
CA SER A 54 4.93 13.37 14.62
C SER A 54 5.13 12.47 15.84
N GLN A 55 6.21 11.67 15.79
CA GLN A 55 6.91 11.04 16.92
C GLN A 55 6.31 11.29 18.31
N SER A 56 5.56 10.31 18.83
CA SER A 56 5.50 10.05 20.27
C SER A 56 5.04 8.62 20.51
N ASP A 57 5.71 7.98 21.46
CA ASP A 57 5.48 6.61 21.93
C ASP A 57 3.99 6.27 22.16
N GLN A 58 3.38 5.48 21.26
CA GLN A 58 2.39 4.44 21.60
C GLN A 58 2.03 3.61 20.35
N PRO A 59 1.93 2.27 20.45
CA PRO A 59 1.63 1.40 19.32
C PRO A 59 0.14 1.09 19.26
N ASP A 60 -0.65 1.94 18.61
CA ASP A 60 -2.05 1.64 18.27
C ASP A 60 -2.31 1.79 16.75
N SER A 61 -1.34 1.37 15.94
CA SER A 61 -1.59 0.94 14.56
C SER A 61 -1.70 -0.59 14.58
N ALA A 62 -2.71 -1.16 13.89
CA ALA A 62 -3.02 -2.60 13.85
C ALA A 62 -1.79 -3.49 14.07
N PRO A 63 -1.79 -4.42 15.06
CA PRO A 63 -0.58 -5.04 15.54
C PRO A 63 0.15 -5.69 14.36
N ALA A 64 1.34 -5.21 14.06
CA ALA A 64 2.24 -5.90 13.16
C ALA A 64 2.35 -7.33 13.71
N SER A 65 1.83 -8.30 12.95
CA SER A 65 1.70 -9.65 13.45
C SER A 65 3.08 -10.27 13.48
N LEU A 66 3.68 -10.30 14.68
CA LEU A 66 4.94 -10.99 14.93
C LEU A 66 4.67 -12.50 14.91
N ARG A 67 5.23 -13.18 13.91
CA ARG A 67 5.18 -14.64 13.79
C ARG A 67 6.50 -15.25 14.22
N LEU A 68 6.46 -16.10 15.24
CA LEU A 68 7.57 -17.00 15.56
C LEU A 68 7.75 -18.00 14.42
N TYR A 69 8.98 -18.19 13.98
CA TYR A 69 9.33 -19.09 12.89
C TYR A 69 10.60 -19.86 13.23
N THR A 70 10.51 -21.19 13.31
CA THR A 70 11.59 -22.03 13.84
C THR A 70 12.56 -22.49 12.77
N LYS A 71 13.74 -22.94 13.21
CA LYS A 71 14.76 -23.54 12.35
C LYS A 71 14.24 -24.79 11.65
N GLU A 72 13.41 -25.58 12.32
CA GLU A 72 12.76 -26.77 11.79
C GLU A 72 11.80 -26.40 10.68
N GLU A 73 10.94 -25.39 10.88
CA GLU A 73 10.04 -24.91 9.83
C GLU A 73 10.82 -24.37 8.62
N TYR A 74 11.92 -23.65 8.86
CA TYR A 74 12.76 -23.13 7.78
C TYR A 74 13.38 -24.24 6.93
N LYS A 75 13.89 -25.30 7.58
CA LYS A 75 14.41 -26.49 6.89
C LYS A 75 13.30 -27.23 6.15
N ALA A 76 12.13 -27.42 6.76
CA ALA A 76 10.99 -28.07 6.14
C ALA A 76 10.51 -27.33 4.89
N ASN A 77 10.66 -26.01 4.86
CA ASN A 77 10.29 -25.15 3.73
C ASN A 77 11.46 -24.82 2.78
N ASN A 78 12.49 -25.69 2.73
CA ASN A 78 13.64 -25.54 1.83
C ASN A 78 14.33 -24.18 1.91
N GLY A 79 14.55 -23.70 3.15
CA GLY A 79 15.19 -22.42 3.41
C GLY A 79 14.35 -21.25 2.92
N SER A 80 13.06 -21.25 3.23
CA SER A 80 12.19 -20.11 2.92
C SER A 80 11.02 -19.98 3.89
N TYR A 81 10.57 -18.75 4.07
CA TYR A 81 9.25 -18.43 4.59
C TYR A 81 8.31 -18.16 3.43
N THR A 82 7.12 -18.75 3.41
CA THR A 82 6.11 -18.46 2.38
C THR A 82 4.75 -18.22 3.02
N GLU A 83 4.04 -17.21 2.54
CA GLU A 83 2.66 -16.94 2.93
C GLU A 83 1.81 -16.49 1.74
N ARG A 84 0.49 -16.59 1.89
CA ARG A 84 -0.45 -15.99 0.94
C ARG A 84 -0.52 -14.49 1.16
N VAL A 85 -0.57 -13.77 0.05
CA VAL A 85 -0.81 -12.33 0.03
C VAL A 85 -2.29 -12.14 -0.28
N ASP A 86 -3.01 -11.59 0.68
CA ASP A 86 -4.46 -11.37 0.67
C ASP A 86 -4.84 -9.89 0.49
N HIS A 87 -3.84 -9.02 0.28
CA HIS A 87 -4.00 -7.58 0.10
C HIS A 87 -3.05 -7.07 -1.00
N PHE A 88 -3.18 -5.81 -1.42
CA PHE A 88 -2.39 -5.18 -2.47
C PHE A 88 -1.54 -4.03 -1.90
N GLY A 89 -0.56 -3.54 -2.66
CA GLY A 89 0.31 -2.44 -2.23
C GLY A 89 1.61 -2.91 -1.56
N ARG A 90 2.19 -2.05 -0.72
CA ARG A 90 3.54 -2.24 -0.18
C ARG A 90 3.51 -3.06 1.11
N MET A 91 4.40 -4.04 1.18
CA MET A 91 4.65 -4.88 2.34
C MET A 91 6.09 -4.69 2.79
N THR A 92 6.28 -4.47 4.07
CA THR A 92 7.61 -4.52 4.69
C THR A 92 7.65 -5.74 5.59
N TYR A 93 8.66 -6.57 5.40
CA TYR A 93 8.96 -7.68 6.28
C TYR A 93 10.24 -7.38 7.03
N THR A 94 10.22 -7.58 8.35
CA THR A 94 11.42 -7.53 9.18
C THR A 94 11.60 -8.87 9.86
N VAL A 95 12.77 -9.48 9.68
CA VAL A 95 13.16 -10.71 10.37
C VAL A 95 13.99 -10.32 11.59
N TYR A 96 13.47 -10.58 12.78
CA TYR A 96 14.17 -10.35 14.03
C TYR A 96 14.82 -11.65 14.49
N LEU A 97 16.11 -11.58 14.73
CA LEU A 97 16.77 -12.60 15.53
C LEU A 97 16.28 -12.48 16.98
N THR A 98 16.12 -13.63 17.63
CA THR A 98 15.62 -13.69 19.00
C THR A 98 16.51 -14.55 19.89
N TYR A 99 16.61 -14.17 21.15
CA TYR A 99 17.33 -14.91 22.19
C TYR A 99 16.54 -14.91 23.49
N GLU A 100 16.80 -15.90 24.33
CA GLU A 100 16.34 -15.92 25.72
C GLU A 100 17.37 -15.21 26.59
N GLU A 101 16.97 -14.13 27.25
CA GLU A 101 17.78 -13.40 28.22
C GLU A 101 16.99 -13.27 29.52
N GLN A 102 17.53 -13.80 30.63
CA GLN A 102 16.89 -13.77 31.95
C GLN A 102 15.46 -14.37 31.99
N GLY A 103 15.16 -15.30 31.08
CA GLY A 103 13.84 -15.93 30.98
C GLY A 103 12.82 -15.12 30.16
N GLU A 104 13.27 -14.06 29.48
CA GLU A 104 12.46 -13.31 28.52
C GLU A 104 13.01 -13.45 27.11
N THR A 105 12.08 -13.47 26.15
CA THR A 105 12.40 -13.43 24.72
C THR A 105 12.73 -11.99 24.30
N VAL A 106 13.96 -11.78 23.82
CA VAL A 106 14.48 -10.48 23.37
C VAL A 106 14.65 -10.49 21.85
N LEU A 107 14.07 -9.49 21.18
CA LEU A 107 14.24 -9.27 19.75
C LEU A 107 15.44 -8.37 19.48
N VAL A 108 16.28 -8.74 18.53
CA VAL A 108 17.48 -7.97 18.20
C VAL A 108 17.20 -6.99 17.07
N ARG A 109 17.40 -5.70 17.35
CA ARG A 109 17.41 -4.63 16.36
C ARG A 109 18.73 -4.68 15.59
N GLN A 110 18.61 -4.59 14.28
CA GLN A 110 19.71 -4.61 13.35
C GLN A 110 19.74 -3.27 12.59
N PRO A 111 20.53 -2.28 13.03
CA PRO A 111 20.47 -0.91 12.50
C PRO A 111 20.87 -0.78 11.02
N ASP A 112 21.60 -1.75 10.47
CA ASP A 112 22.01 -1.73 9.07
C ASP A 112 20.87 -2.08 8.09
N GLY A 113 19.71 -2.51 8.59
CA GLY A 113 18.52 -2.80 7.80
C GLY A 113 18.63 -4.06 6.93
N GLN A 114 19.70 -4.86 6.99
CA GLN A 114 19.82 -6.08 6.17
C GLN A 114 18.78 -7.16 6.54
N ASN A 115 18.10 -6.99 7.68
CA ASN A 115 17.04 -7.85 8.15
C ASN A 115 15.64 -7.38 7.72
N THR A 116 15.54 -6.30 6.94
CA THR A 116 14.29 -5.74 6.44
C THR A 116 14.26 -5.81 4.92
N ILE A 117 13.10 -6.20 4.37
CA ILE A 117 12.86 -6.15 2.93
C ILE A 117 11.47 -5.63 2.62
N GLU A 118 11.38 -4.97 1.48
CA GLU A 118 10.16 -4.39 0.98
C GLU A 118 9.74 -5.03 -0.33
N LEU A 119 8.46 -5.36 -0.42
CA LEU A 119 7.86 -6.04 -1.56
C LEU A 119 6.57 -5.34 -1.97
N SER A 120 6.23 -5.42 -3.26
CA SER A 120 4.94 -4.98 -3.79
C SER A 120 4.05 -6.19 -4.03
N ALA A 121 2.86 -6.18 -3.42
CA ALA A 121 1.80 -7.16 -3.63
C ALA A 121 1.01 -6.93 -4.95
N GLY A 122 1.50 -6.06 -5.83
CA GLY A 122 0.75 -5.57 -6.99
C GLY A 122 -0.09 -4.33 -6.66
N LYS A 123 -0.82 -3.83 -7.66
CA LYS A 123 -1.70 -2.66 -7.55
C LYS A 123 -3.15 -3.07 -7.73
N ALA A 124 -4.04 -2.52 -6.90
CA ALA A 124 -5.47 -2.64 -7.13
C ALA A 124 -5.89 -1.75 -8.30
N LYS A 125 -6.73 -2.28 -9.19
CA LYS A 125 -7.19 -1.54 -10.37
C LYS A 125 -8.40 -0.67 -10.05
N ILE A 126 -8.35 0.53 -10.61
CA ILE A 126 -9.43 1.51 -10.57
C ILE A 126 -9.75 1.85 -12.02
N TYR A 127 -10.83 1.27 -12.53
CA TYR A 127 -11.36 1.60 -13.85
C TYR A 127 -12.26 2.82 -13.71
N TYR A 128 -12.21 3.74 -14.67
CA TYR A 128 -13.14 4.86 -14.69
C TYR A 128 -13.54 5.24 -16.11
N SER A 129 -14.75 5.75 -16.25
CA SER A 129 -15.24 6.35 -17.49
C SER A 129 -15.86 7.72 -17.22
N ILE A 130 -15.77 8.60 -18.22
CA ILE A 130 -16.35 9.94 -18.17
C ILE A 130 -17.25 10.13 -19.38
N LYS A 131 -18.56 10.09 -19.15
CA LYS A 131 -19.57 10.25 -20.19
C LYS A 131 -20.08 11.69 -20.20
N GLN A 132 -20.11 12.29 -21.39
CA GLN A 132 -20.57 13.67 -21.58
C GLN A 132 -21.88 13.66 -22.37
N GLN A 133 -22.88 14.38 -21.87
CA GLN A 133 -24.17 14.57 -22.52
C GLN A 133 -24.41 16.07 -22.68
N GLY A 134 -24.47 16.54 -23.92
CA GLY A 134 -24.75 17.94 -24.23
C GLY A 134 -25.77 18.05 -25.34
N THR A 135 -26.50 19.16 -25.37
CA THR A 135 -27.32 19.56 -26.52
C THR A 135 -26.46 20.36 -27.50
N TRP A 136 -26.67 20.21 -28.81
CA TRP A 136 -25.84 20.81 -29.87
C TRP A 136 -25.68 22.35 -29.70
N PHE A 137 -26.70 23.02 -29.14
CA PHE A 137 -26.72 24.46 -28.90
C PHE A 137 -26.53 24.89 -27.44
N GLY A 138 -26.36 23.95 -26.51
CA GLY A 138 -26.14 24.25 -25.10
C GLY A 138 -24.77 24.88 -24.83
N LYS A 139 -24.73 25.92 -23.98
CA LYS A 139 -23.47 26.47 -23.43
C LYS A 139 -22.85 25.56 -22.37
N ARG A 140 -23.62 24.58 -21.88
CA ARG A 140 -23.24 23.62 -20.84
C ARG A 140 -23.45 22.19 -21.32
N LYS A 141 -22.76 21.26 -20.67
CA LYS A 141 -22.91 19.82 -20.82
C LYS A 141 -22.89 19.16 -19.46
N THR A 142 -23.66 18.09 -19.35
CA THR A 142 -23.66 17.21 -18.18
C THR A 142 -22.53 16.20 -18.32
N VAL A 143 -21.74 16.02 -17.26
CA VAL A 143 -20.69 15.00 -17.16
C VAL A 143 -21.10 14.01 -16.09
N ARG A 144 -21.03 12.72 -16.42
CA ARG A 144 -21.16 11.62 -15.47
C ARG A 144 -19.82 10.90 -15.38
N ILE A 145 -19.35 10.74 -14.15
CA ILE A 145 -18.15 9.96 -13.85
C ILE A 145 -18.63 8.64 -13.26
N GLU A 146 -18.06 7.55 -13.74
CA GLU A 146 -18.26 6.21 -13.20
C GLU A 146 -16.90 5.65 -12.79
N VAL A 147 -16.83 5.07 -11.60
CA VAL A 147 -15.61 4.45 -11.06
C VAL A 147 -15.91 3.00 -10.68
N HIS A 148 -15.12 2.07 -11.19
CA HIS A 148 -15.19 0.65 -10.86
C HIS A 148 -13.88 0.23 -10.18
N ALA A 149 -13.95 -0.11 -8.90
CA ALA A 149 -12.79 -0.36 -8.06
C ALA A 149 -12.72 -1.83 -7.63
N GLU A 150 -11.56 -2.48 -7.72
CA GLU A 150 -11.38 -3.85 -7.21
C GLU A 150 -11.56 -3.93 -5.68
N VAL A 151 -11.27 -2.83 -4.99
CA VAL A 151 -11.23 -2.72 -3.52
C VAL A 151 -11.77 -1.35 -3.10
N PRO A 152 -12.19 -1.17 -1.82
CA PRO A 152 -12.60 0.15 -1.35
C PRO A 152 -11.44 1.16 -1.44
N ILE A 153 -11.77 2.41 -1.79
CA ILE A 153 -10.79 3.49 -1.98
C ILE A 153 -11.19 4.68 -1.09
N PRO A 154 -10.29 5.18 -0.22
CA PRO A 154 -10.52 6.42 0.52
C PRO A 154 -10.79 7.63 -0.40
N LYS A 155 -11.57 8.61 0.07
CA LYS A 155 -11.96 9.78 -0.74
C LYS A 155 -10.76 10.66 -1.12
N GLU A 156 -9.70 10.58 -0.34
CA GLU A 156 -8.46 11.32 -0.46
C GLU A 156 -7.58 10.80 -1.59
N VAL A 157 -7.80 9.58 -2.09
CA VAL A 157 -6.94 8.97 -3.13
C VAL A 157 -7.12 9.63 -4.49
N LEU A 158 -8.36 9.96 -4.84
CA LEU A 158 -8.73 10.47 -6.16
C LEU A 158 -9.22 11.90 -6.09
N CYS A 159 -9.01 12.63 -7.17
CA CYS A 159 -9.69 13.88 -7.47
C CYS A 159 -10.06 13.91 -8.95
N TYR A 160 -10.95 14.83 -9.32
CA TYR A 160 -11.15 15.17 -10.72
C TYR A 160 -10.69 16.59 -10.99
N VAL A 161 -10.06 16.79 -12.14
CA VAL A 161 -9.63 18.10 -12.61
C VAL A 161 -10.52 18.57 -13.72
N LYS A 162 -10.97 19.81 -13.63
CA LYS A 162 -11.69 20.52 -14.69
C LYS A 162 -10.77 21.53 -15.36
N LYS A 163 -10.68 21.48 -16.68
CA LYS A 163 -9.86 22.39 -17.48
C LYS A 163 -10.62 22.90 -18.70
N GLU A 164 -10.47 24.18 -19.02
CA GLU A 164 -11.00 24.76 -20.26
C GLU A 164 -10.04 24.53 -21.45
N GLY A 165 -10.59 24.26 -22.62
CA GLY A 165 -9.83 24.14 -23.87
C GLY A 165 -9.15 22.79 -24.10
N GLY A 166 -9.23 21.86 -23.16
CA GLY A 166 -8.76 20.49 -23.33
C GLY A 166 -8.69 19.70 -22.03
N TYR A 167 -8.35 18.41 -22.12
CA TYR A 167 -8.13 17.56 -20.95
C TYR A 167 -6.86 17.99 -20.20
N ALA A 168 -6.93 17.94 -18.87
CA ALA A 168 -5.77 18.11 -18.00
C ALA A 168 -4.74 16.99 -18.26
N THR A 169 -3.46 17.35 -18.18
CA THR A 169 -2.32 16.44 -18.31
C THR A 169 -1.84 15.89 -16.97
N ASN A 170 -2.06 16.62 -15.89
CA ASN A 170 -1.78 16.26 -14.51
C ASN A 170 -2.78 16.93 -13.55
N LYS A 171 -2.72 16.61 -12.26
CA LYS A 171 -3.66 17.13 -11.26
C LYS A 171 -3.63 18.67 -11.12
N ASP A 172 -2.48 19.29 -11.38
CA ASP A 172 -2.27 20.73 -11.20
C ASP A 172 -2.59 21.53 -12.49
N ASP A 173 -2.98 20.84 -13.58
CA ASP A 173 -3.33 21.41 -14.89
C ASP A 173 -4.83 21.71 -14.99
N GLY A 174 -5.36 22.53 -14.06
CA GLY A 174 -6.76 22.94 -14.02
C GLY A 174 -7.27 23.17 -12.61
N ILE A 175 -8.59 23.19 -12.46
CA ILE A 175 -9.24 23.31 -11.15
C ILE A 175 -9.45 21.91 -10.58
N ILE A 176 -8.87 21.65 -9.40
CA ILE A 176 -9.00 20.38 -8.68
C ILE A 176 -10.31 20.38 -7.90
N TYR A 177 -11.04 19.26 -7.98
CA TYR A 177 -12.21 18.98 -7.17
C TYR A 177 -12.03 17.66 -6.41
N PRO A 178 -12.06 17.69 -5.06
CA PRO A 178 -12.03 16.47 -4.26
C PRO A 178 -13.36 15.74 -4.30
N PHE A 179 -13.35 14.43 -4.02
CA PHE A 179 -14.57 13.66 -3.81
C PHE A 179 -15.06 13.79 -2.36
N ALA A 180 -16.37 13.84 -2.17
CA ALA A 180 -16.97 14.00 -0.84
C ALA A 180 -17.07 12.69 -0.05
N ALA A 181 -17.04 11.54 -0.73
CA ALA A 181 -17.24 10.23 -0.15
C ALA A 181 -16.23 9.22 -0.70
N PRO A 182 -15.86 8.18 0.09
CA PRO A 182 -15.01 7.10 -0.38
C PRO A 182 -15.73 6.25 -1.44
N PHE A 183 -14.95 5.52 -2.24
CA PHE A 183 -15.46 4.58 -3.22
C PHE A 183 -15.56 3.18 -2.61
N GLN A 184 -16.68 2.51 -2.84
CA GLN A 184 -16.83 1.10 -2.47
C GLN A 184 -16.15 0.21 -3.51
N ALA A 185 -15.84 -1.03 -3.13
CA ALA A 185 -15.49 -2.05 -4.12
C ALA A 185 -16.67 -2.25 -5.10
N GLY A 186 -16.36 -2.52 -6.36
CA GLY A 186 -17.33 -2.58 -7.45
C GLY A 186 -17.66 -1.19 -8.00
N ARG A 187 -18.89 -1.05 -8.51
CA ARG A 187 -19.31 0.08 -9.34
C ARG A 187 -19.82 1.24 -8.49
N ASN A 188 -19.28 2.42 -8.74
CA ASN A 188 -19.63 3.67 -8.07
C ASN A 188 -20.12 4.67 -9.13
N GLU A 189 -21.40 5.04 -9.06
CA GLU A 189 -21.97 6.10 -9.88
C GLU A 189 -21.93 7.42 -9.11
N LEU A 190 -21.20 8.40 -9.64
CA LEU A 190 -21.09 9.71 -9.02
C LEU A 190 -22.24 10.63 -9.45
N PRO A 191 -22.62 11.61 -8.61
CA PRO A 191 -23.55 12.66 -9.01
C PRO A 191 -23.09 13.35 -10.30
N ALA A 192 -24.04 13.58 -11.22
CA ALA A 192 -23.77 14.29 -12.45
C ALA A 192 -23.35 15.74 -12.15
N ILE A 193 -22.34 16.23 -12.87
CA ILE A 193 -21.86 17.61 -12.76
C ILE A 193 -22.13 18.37 -14.05
N GLU A 194 -22.44 19.65 -13.92
CA GLU A 194 -22.63 20.56 -15.05
C GLU A 194 -21.34 21.32 -15.31
N VAL A 195 -20.82 21.25 -16.54
CA VAL A 195 -19.62 21.99 -16.97
C VAL A 195 -19.89 22.79 -18.24
N GLY A 196 -19.07 23.81 -18.51
CA GLY A 196 -19.09 24.56 -19.76
C GLY A 196 -18.81 23.65 -20.97
N LYS A 197 -19.32 24.02 -22.13
CA LYS A 197 -19.16 23.25 -23.38
C LYS A 197 -17.68 22.91 -23.68
N ASN A 198 -16.80 23.88 -23.44
CA ASN A 198 -15.35 23.78 -23.67
C ASN A 198 -14.55 23.35 -22.43
N GLU A 199 -15.23 22.96 -21.34
CA GLU A 199 -14.58 22.42 -20.15
C GLU A 199 -14.50 20.88 -20.25
N TYR A 200 -13.39 20.31 -19.80
CA TYR A 200 -13.10 18.88 -19.84
C TYR A 200 -12.73 18.40 -18.44
N VAL A 201 -13.08 17.14 -18.15
CA VAL A 201 -12.88 16.53 -16.84
C VAL A 201 -12.00 15.30 -16.99
N ARG A 202 -11.07 15.09 -16.06
CA ARG A 202 -10.24 13.88 -15.97
C ARG A 202 -9.92 13.53 -14.51
N LEU A 203 -9.81 12.24 -14.20
CA LEU A 203 -9.46 11.76 -12.86
C LEU A 203 -7.94 11.65 -12.69
N PHE A 204 -7.47 11.93 -11.48
CA PHE A 204 -6.09 11.79 -11.07
C PHE A 204 -5.98 11.29 -9.64
N PHE A 205 -4.84 10.69 -9.30
CA PHE A 205 -4.42 10.56 -7.91
C PHE A 205 -4.13 11.95 -7.34
N THR A 206 -4.54 12.21 -6.10
CA THR A 206 -4.19 13.43 -5.36
C THR A 206 -2.69 13.50 -5.06
N ASP A 207 -2.07 12.33 -4.80
CA ASP A 207 -0.63 12.10 -4.77
C ASP A 207 -0.27 10.89 -5.63
N GLY A 208 0.23 11.13 -6.84
CA GLY A 208 0.65 10.07 -7.76
C GLY A 208 1.86 9.26 -7.30
N ARG A 209 2.72 9.82 -6.43
CA ARG A 209 3.91 9.10 -5.92
C ARG A 209 3.50 8.09 -4.86
N THR A 210 2.55 8.48 -3.99
CA THR A 210 2.04 7.62 -2.91
C THR A 210 1.02 6.63 -3.46
N TYR A 211 -0.06 7.12 -4.06
CA TYR A 211 -1.18 6.25 -4.49
C TYR A 211 -0.85 5.45 -5.75
N GLY A 212 0.02 5.96 -6.62
CA GLY A 212 0.47 5.21 -7.79
C GLY A 212 1.29 3.96 -7.47
N GLN A 213 1.72 3.75 -6.21
CA GLN A 213 2.35 2.50 -5.77
C GLN A 213 1.33 1.44 -5.34
N MET A 214 0.13 1.85 -4.96
CA MET A 214 -0.94 0.98 -4.44
C MET A 214 -2.04 0.72 -5.48
N TYR A 215 -2.29 1.69 -6.34
CA TYR A 215 -3.40 1.67 -7.28
C TYR A 215 -2.94 1.92 -8.71
N GLU A 216 -3.68 1.34 -9.65
CA GLU A 216 -3.56 1.61 -11.07
C GLU A 216 -4.86 2.26 -11.57
N LEU A 217 -4.77 3.47 -12.11
CA LEU A 217 -5.92 4.22 -12.61
C LEU A 217 -6.04 4.01 -14.13
N ILE A 218 -7.09 3.35 -14.57
CA ILE A 218 -7.31 2.89 -15.95
C ILE A 218 -8.55 3.61 -16.53
N LEU A 219 -8.36 4.33 -17.63
CA LEU A 219 -9.47 4.95 -18.36
C LEU A 219 -10.11 3.92 -19.29
N GLU A 220 -11.44 3.79 -19.22
CA GLU A 220 -12.29 3.02 -20.13
C GLU A 220 -12.92 3.88 -21.25
#